data_AF-A0A3D0N765-F1
#
_entry.id   AF-A0A3D0N765-F1
#
_cell.length_a   1.000
_cell.length_b   1.000
_cell.length_c   1.000
_cell.angle_alpha   90.00
_cell.angle_beta   90.00
_cell.angle_gamma   90.00
#
_symmetry.space_group_name_H-M   'P 1'
#
loop_
_entity.id
_entity.type
_entity.pdbx_description
1 polymer ?
#
loop_
_entity_poly.entity_id
_entity_poly.type
_entity_poly.pdbx_seq_one_letter_code
_entity_poly.pdbx_strand_id
1 'polypeptide(L)'
;MDGALRDSILPRGFGDRATALDLAQNAYDLLFAVACALHERTSLTSYTTTILSLRPVRFFGGRSECQQGSQVIYLIGVLEVGRNGAERYQAFLAERPEDEEAMWAEFLDYLDVLPDEITIYHYHNFESTHLRKLSERHGLEEGLRVKLFDNLIDLHSVLKQFAVLPVYSYGLKSVAKWMGFSWREKGSDAAMSMLWFDLWLSTGDRKYLELAVEYNEDDCRGTRAVREWVGGPRYQSIREG
;
A
#
# COMPACT_ATOMS: atom_id res chain seq x y z
N MET A 1 -26.87 -39.24 -35.35
CA MET A 1 -27.34 -39.21 -33.94
C MET A 1 -26.17 -39.69 -33.10
N ASP A 2 -25.48 -38.90 -32.30
CA ASP A 2 -25.41 -37.46 -32.04
C ASP A 2 -24.18 -37.39 -31.08
N GLY A 3 -23.06 -36.72 -31.34
CA GLY A 3 -22.83 -35.51 -32.12
C GLY A 3 -22.76 -34.27 -31.23
N ALA A 4 -23.39 -34.30 -30.05
CA ALA A 4 -23.53 -33.13 -29.20
C ALA A 4 -23.56 -33.54 -27.73
N LEU A 5 -22.42 -33.45 -27.03
CA LEU A 5 -22.34 -33.41 -25.56
C LEU A 5 -20.87 -33.17 -25.12
N ARG A 6 -20.22 -32.11 -25.62
CA ARG A 6 -18.95 -31.63 -25.03
C ARG A 6 -18.77 -30.11 -24.97
N ASP A 7 -19.71 -29.32 -25.46
CA ASP A 7 -19.68 -27.86 -25.33
C ASP A 7 -20.83 -27.41 -24.41
N SER A 8 -20.56 -27.21 -23.12
CA SER A 8 -21.34 -26.29 -22.26
C SER A 8 -20.88 -26.28 -20.81
N ILE A 9 -19.58 -26.06 -20.55
CA ILE A 9 -19.16 -25.48 -19.26
C ILE A 9 -18.03 -24.48 -19.52
N LEU A 10 -18.34 -23.41 -20.27
CA LEU A 10 -17.56 -22.18 -20.17
C LEU A 10 -18.42 -21.19 -19.38
N PRO A 11 -17.95 -20.71 -18.21
CA PRO A 11 -18.61 -19.63 -17.49
C PRO A 11 -18.77 -18.44 -18.44
N ARG A 12 -20.00 -17.94 -18.61
CA ARG A 12 -20.27 -16.74 -19.41
C ARG A 12 -19.51 -15.58 -18.77
N GLY A 13 -18.46 -15.09 -19.44
CA GLY A 13 -17.66 -13.96 -18.96
C GLY A 13 -16.21 -13.94 -19.42
N PHE A 14 -15.65 -15.08 -19.84
CA PHE A 14 -14.35 -15.12 -20.52
C PHE A 14 -14.57 -15.15 -22.03
N GLY A 15 -13.70 -14.49 -22.81
CA GLY A 15 -13.79 -14.36 -24.26
C GLY A 15 -13.71 -15.70 -25.02
N ASP A 16 -13.05 -15.72 -26.18
CA ASP A 16 -12.91 -16.96 -26.94
C ASP A 16 -12.10 -18.04 -26.19
N ARG A 17 -12.17 -19.27 -26.67
CA ARG A 17 -11.52 -20.44 -26.06
C ARG A 17 -9.99 -20.30 -25.97
N ALA A 18 -9.37 -19.58 -26.90
CA ALA A 18 -7.92 -19.33 -26.89
C ALA A 18 -7.55 -18.42 -25.72
N THR A 19 -8.30 -17.33 -25.53
CA THR A 19 -8.14 -16.41 -24.40
C THR A 19 -8.28 -17.13 -23.06
N ALA A 20 -9.26 -18.04 -22.95
CA ALA A 20 -9.46 -18.82 -21.73
C ALA A 20 -8.29 -19.79 -21.44
N LEU A 21 -7.69 -20.40 -22.46
CA LEU A 21 -6.54 -21.29 -22.32
C LEU A 21 -5.27 -20.53 -21.95
N ASP A 22 -5.02 -19.37 -22.57
CA ASP A 22 -3.87 -18.52 -22.24
C ASP A 22 -3.96 -18.02 -20.80
N LEU A 23 -5.16 -17.61 -20.35
CA LEU A 23 -5.38 -17.22 -18.95
C LEU A 23 -5.14 -18.38 -17.97
N ALA A 24 -5.59 -19.59 -18.33
CA ALA A 24 -5.37 -20.77 -17.50
C ALA A 24 -3.89 -21.16 -17.41
N GLN A 25 -3.15 -21.08 -18.52
CA GLN A 25 -1.72 -21.35 -18.55
C GLN A 25 -0.94 -20.32 -17.72
N ASN A 26 -1.24 -19.02 -17.90
CA ASN A 26 -0.63 -17.96 -17.09
C ASN A 26 -0.91 -18.12 -15.59
N ALA A 27 -2.12 -18.55 -15.21
CA ALA A 27 -2.47 -18.81 -13.82
C ALA A 27 -1.68 -20.01 -13.26
N TYR A 28 -1.51 -21.08 -14.05
CA TYR A 28 -0.71 -22.25 -13.67
C TYR A 28 0.76 -21.87 -13.49
N ASP A 29 1.34 -21.13 -14.43
CA ASP A 29 2.74 -20.71 -14.39
C ASP A 29 3.01 -19.80 -13.19
N LEU A 30 2.08 -18.88 -12.86
CA LEU A 30 2.17 -18.04 -11.67
C LEU A 30 2.08 -18.87 -10.38
N LEU A 31 1.14 -19.82 -10.31
CA LEU A 31 0.99 -20.71 -9.14
C LEU A 31 2.22 -21.59 -8.95
N PHE A 32 2.78 -22.12 -10.04
CA PHE A 32 4.00 -22.90 -10.02
C PHE A 32 5.19 -22.05 -9.56
N ALA A 33 5.34 -20.83 -10.09
CA ALA A 33 6.36 -19.89 -9.66
C ALA A 33 6.24 -19.53 -8.17
N VAL A 34 5.02 -19.32 -7.66
CA VAL A 34 4.77 -19.09 -6.22
C VAL A 34 5.15 -20.32 -5.40
N ALA A 35 4.79 -21.51 -5.86
CA ALA A 35 5.12 -22.76 -5.17
C ALA A 35 6.64 -23.01 -5.11
N CYS A 36 7.36 -22.77 -6.22
CA CYS A 36 8.81 -22.82 -6.27
C CYS A 36 9.43 -21.81 -5.31
N ALA A 37 8.99 -20.54 -5.38
CA ALA A 37 9.45 -19.48 -4.47
C ALA A 37 9.25 -19.90 -3.00
N LEU A 38 8.06 -20.40 -2.63
CA LEU A 38 7.75 -20.85 -1.26
C LEU A 38 8.62 -22.04 -0.83
N HIS A 39 8.86 -23.00 -1.72
CA HIS A 39 9.67 -24.18 -1.43
C HIS A 39 11.15 -23.82 -1.22
N GLU A 40 11.70 -22.99 -2.10
CA GLU A 40 13.10 -22.57 -2.07
C GLU A 40 13.36 -21.42 -1.11
N ARG A 41 12.30 -20.74 -0.65
CA ARG A 41 12.35 -19.47 0.11
C ARG A 41 13.07 -18.34 -0.62
N THR A 42 13.05 -18.37 -1.95
CA THR A 42 13.65 -17.38 -2.84
C THR A 42 12.57 -16.58 -3.57
N SER A 43 12.90 -15.38 -4.04
CA SER A 43 12.02 -14.60 -4.92
C SER A 43 12.40 -14.78 -6.38
N LEU A 44 11.42 -14.89 -7.27
CA LEU A 44 11.65 -14.83 -8.72
C LEU A 44 11.37 -13.40 -9.19
N THR A 45 12.30 -12.80 -9.94
CA THR A 45 12.13 -11.41 -10.42
C THR A 45 12.31 -11.31 -11.94
N SER A 46 11.52 -10.44 -12.57
CA SER A 46 11.69 -10.10 -13.98
C SER A 46 12.79 -9.05 -14.16
N TYR A 47 13.75 -9.29 -15.05
CA TYR A 47 14.93 -8.44 -15.29
C TYR A 47 14.60 -7.20 -16.13
N THR A 48 13.82 -6.28 -15.59
CA THR A 48 13.70 -4.91 -16.15
C THR A 48 14.19 -3.90 -15.12
N THR A 49 15.19 -3.11 -15.54
CA THR A 49 15.96 -2.15 -14.74
C THR A 49 15.18 -0.86 -14.48
N THR A 50 15.31 -0.34 -13.24
CA THR A 50 15.03 1.00 -12.71
C THR A 50 13.75 1.71 -13.19
N ILE A 51 12.63 1.42 -12.53
CA ILE A 51 11.36 2.16 -12.71
C ILE A 51 11.14 3.21 -11.61
N LEU A 52 11.96 3.20 -10.54
CA LEU A 52 11.70 4.03 -9.37
C LEU A 52 12.52 5.32 -9.39
N SER A 53 11.79 6.44 -9.35
CA SER A 53 12.29 7.81 -9.30
C SER A 53 13.34 8.04 -8.19
N LEU A 54 14.39 8.81 -8.52
CA LEU A 54 15.43 9.31 -7.60
C LEU A 54 15.08 10.69 -6.98
N ARG A 55 13.87 11.20 -7.21
CA ARG A 55 13.38 12.47 -6.65
C ARG A 55 13.21 12.36 -5.12
N PRO A 56 13.08 13.47 -4.37
CA PRO A 56 12.64 13.43 -2.98
C PRO A 56 11.39 12.56 -2.86
N VAL A 57 11.47 11.53 -2.02
CA VAL A 57 10.46 10.49 -1.93
C VAL A 57 9.62 10.70 -0.68
N ARG A 58 8.30 10.59 -0.84
CA ARG A 58 7.36 10.59 0.27
C ARG A 58 6.57 9.29 0.26
N PHE A 59 6.32 8.75 1.45
CA PHE A 59 5.53 7.55 1.66
C PHE A 59 4.29 7.91 2.45
N PHE A 60 3.11 7.54 1.95
CA PHE A 60 1.84 7.70 2.66
C PHE A 60 1.39 6.40 3.30
N GLY A 61 0.96 6.53 4.55
CA GLY A 61 0.02 5.63 5.20
C GLY A 61 -1.24 6.42 5.54
N GLY A 62 -2.32 6.23 4.78
CA GLY A 62 -3.64 6.74 5.16
C GLY A 62 -4.36 5.69 6.00
N ARG A 63 -4.95 6.06 7.14
CA ARG A 63 -5.77 5.17 7.97
C ARG A 63 -7.22 5.64 7.99
N SER A 64 -8.16 4.70 7.98
CA SER A 64 -9.59 4.98 8.05
C SER A 64 -10.38 3.87 8.75
N GLU A 65 -11.64 4.22 9.00
CA GLU A 65 -12.78 3.44 9.48
C GLU A 65 -12.99 3.44 11.00
N CYS A 66 -14.10 4.07 11.40
CA CYS A 66 -14.70 4.02 12.72
C CYS A 66 -15.95 3.13 12.66
N GLN A 67 -16.14 2.25 13.65
CA GLN A 67 -17.23 1.27 13.66
C GLN A 67 -18.63 1.87 13.86
N GLN A 68 -18.76 3.16 14.22
CA GLN A 68 -20.04 3.78 14.62
C GLN A 68 -20.80 4.49 13.47
N GLY A 69 -20.71 3.97 12.24
CA GLY A 69 -21.57 4.40 11.13
C GLY A 69 -21.16 5.72 10.43
N SER A 70 -20.18 6.45 10.96
CA SER A 70 -19.50 7.54 10.26
C SER A 70 -18.15 7.05 9.70
N GLN A 71 -17.97 7.07 8.38
CA GLN A 71 -16.69 6.74 7.76
C GLN A 71 -15.71 7.91 7.94
N VAL A 72 -15.18 8.09 9.15
CA VAL A 72 -14.13 9.09 9.40
C VAL A 72 -12.75 8.53 9.01
N ILE A 73 -11.96 9.39 8.39
CA ILE A 73 -10.52 9.24 8.15
C ILE A 73 -9.85 10.15 9.16
N TYR A 74 -9.25 9.57 10.20
CA TYR A 74 -8.75 10.32 11.35
C TYR A 74 -7.24 10.56 11.33
N LEU A 75 -6.51 9.94 10.40
CA LEU A 75 -5.06 10.00 10.37
C LEU A 75 -4.51 9.88 8.94
N ILE A 76 -3.72 10.87 8.53
CA ILE A 76 -2.84 10.83 7.37
C ILE A 76 -1.41 10.88 7.88
N GLY A 77 -0.62 9.85 7.62
CA GLY A 77 0.81 9.84 7.91
C GLY A 77 1.65 10.01 6.65
N VAL A 78 2.70 10.81 6.78
CA VAL A 78 3.69 11.07 5.74
C VAL A 78 5.07 10.81 6.28
N LEU A 79 5.80 9.89 5.65
CA LEU A 79 7.24 9.73 5.87
C LEU A 79 8.00 10.39 4.71
N GLU A 80 8.67 11.50 5.01
CA GLU A 80 9.58 12.16 4.08
C GLU A 80 10.96 11.55 4.15
N VAL A 81 11.55 11.28 2.99
CA VAL A 81 12.93 10.83 2.87
C VAL A 81 13.73 11.83 2.04
N GLY A 82 14.63 12.54 2.71
CA GLY A 82 15.57 13.47 2.09
C GLY A 82 16.61 12.74 1.24
N ARG A 83 17.30 13.48 0.36
CA ARG A 83 18.35 12.92 -0.51
C ARG A 83 19.54 12.32 0.26
N ASN A 84 19.75 12.77 1.50
CA ASN A 84 20.76 12.26 2.42
C ASN A 84 20.28 11.03 3.21
N GLY A 85 19.08 10.52 2.94
CA GLY A 85 18.46 9.43 3.68
C GLY A 85 17.87 9.85 5.04
N ALA A 86 17.86 11.14 5.38
CA ALA A 86 17.21 11.61 6.59
C ALA A 86 15.70 11.44 6.48
N GLU A 87 15.11 10.93 7.56
CA GLU A 87 13.69 10.60 7.63
C GLU A 87 12.97 11.56 8.56
N ARG A 88 11.79 12.01 8.13
CA ARG A 88 10.88 12.78 8.98
C ARG A 88 9.47 12.25 8.79
N TYR A 89 8.91 11.71 9.86
CA TYR A 89 7.49 11.35 9.90
C TYR A 89 6.67 12.55 10.38
N GLN A 90 5.52 12.77 9.74
CA GLN A 90 4.53 13.76 10.13
C GLN A 90 3.15 13.10 10.10
N ALA A 91 2.37 13.31 11.16
CA ALA A 91 0.99 12.86 11.27
C ALA A 91 0.06 14.07 11.24
N PHE A 92 -0.95 14.01 10.38
CA PHE A 92 -2.10 14.90 10.39
C PHE A 92 -3.24 14.15 11.05
N LEU A 93 -3.83 14.71 12.11
CA LEU A 93 -4.77 14.02 12.98
C LEU A 93 -6.11 14.75 13.08
N ALA A 94 -7.19 14.00 12.96
CA ALA A 94 -8.51 14.38 13.47
C ALA A 94 -8.72 13.66 14.80
N GLU A 95 -8.62 14.38 15.91
CA GLU A 95 -8.80 13.77 17.24
C GLU A 95 -10.27 13.44 17.53
N ARG A 96 -11.20 14.05 16.80
CA ARG A 96 -12.63 13.75 16.78
C ARG A 96 -13.13 13.68 15.33
N PRO A 97 -14.26 13.01 15.06
CA PRO A 97 -14.82 12.95 13.71
C PRO A 97 -15.07 14.32 13.06
N GLU A 98 -15.41 15.33 13.84
CA GLU A 98 -15.66 16.69 13.36
C GLU A 98 -14.39 17.42 12.92
N ASP A 99 -13.21 16.92 13.34
CA ASP A 99 -11.92 17.54 13.04
C ASP A 99 -11.34 17.05 11.68
N GLU A 100 -12.05 16.18 10.94
CA GLU A 100 -11.59 15.59 9.66
C GLU A 100 -11.31 16.65 8.59
N GLU A 101 -12.15 17.69 8.49
CA GLU A 101 -11.97 18.78 7.52
C GLU A 101 -10.71 19.61 7.86
N ALA A 102 -10.50 19.90 9.14
CA ALA A 102 -9.33 20.64 9.61
C ALA A 102 -8.03 19.85 9.37
N MET A 103 -8.03 18.55 9.67
CA MET A 103 -6.92 17.64 9.37
C MET A 103 -6.61 17.62 7.87
N TRP A 104 -7.65 17.58 7.02
CA TRP A 104 -7.48 17.61 5.57
C TRP A 104 -6.87 18.93 5.09
N ALA A 105 -7.36 20.07 5.60
CA ALA A 105 -6.80 21.38 5.28
C ALA A 105 -5.32 21.49 5.69
N GLU A 106 -4.94 21.03 6.88
CA GLU A 106 -3.54 21.02 7.34
C GLU A 106 -2.66 20.16 6.41
N PHE A 107 -3.19 19.03 5.95
CA PHE A 107 -2.50 18.19 4.98
C PHE A 107 -2.34 18.87 3.61
N LEU A 108 -3.35 19.63 3.15
CA LEU A 108 -3.27 20.40 1.91
C LEU A 108 -2.27 21.56 2.01
N ASP A 109 -2.25 22.28 3.12
CA ASP A 109 -1.25 23.32 3.40
C ASP A 109 0.17 22.74 3.37
N TYR A 110 0.34 21.55 3.94
CA TYR A 110 1.59 20.81 3.84
C TYR A 110 1.95 20.46 2.39
N LEU A 111 1.00 19.96 1.59
CA LEU A 111 1.24 19.64 0.18
C LEU A 111 1.59 20.88 -0.63
N ASP A 112 0.98 22.03 -0.35
CA ASP A 112 1.18 23.27 -1.09
C ASP A 112 2.64 23.75 -0.99
N VAL A 113 3.22 23.71 0.21
CA VAL A 113 4.61 24.13 0.45
C VAL A 113 5.68 23.18 -0.10
N LEU A 114 5.29 21.98 -0.57
CA LEU A 114 6.24 21.05 -1.18
C LEU A 114 6.72 21.55 -2.55
N PRO A 115 7.89 21.11 -3.04
CA PRO A 115 8.25 21.30 -4.45
C PRO A 115 7.23 20.64 -5.39
N ASP A 116 7.15 21.09 -6.64
CA ASP A 116 6.29 20.46 -7.65
C ASP A 116 6.78 19.05 -8.05
N GLU A 117 8.10 18.87 -8.11
CA GLU A 117 8.73 17.59 -8.46
C GLU A 117 8.84 16.66 -7.25
N ILE A 118 7.75 15.96 -6.96
CA ILE A 118 7.68 14.96 -5.88
C ILE A 118 7.37 13.57 -6.43
N THR A 119 7.54 12.56 -5.60
CA THR A 119 7.04 11.22 -5.87
C THR A 119 6.44 10.68 -4.60
N ILE A 120 5.22 10.19 -4.71
CA ILE A 120 4.40 9.79 -3.59
C ILE A 120 4.12 8.30 -3.71
N TYR A 121 4.74 7.50 -2.85
CA TYR A 121 4.44 6.07 -2.80
C TYR A 121 3.36 5.77 -1.77
N HIS A 122 2.47 4.86 -2.15
CA HIS A 122 1.50 4.24 -1.26
C HIS A 122 1.49 2.73 -1.51
N TYR A 123 0.79 1.98 -0.66
CA TYR A 123 0.73 0.53 -0.78
C TYR A 123 -0.71 0.05 -0.90
N HIS A 124 -1.12 -0.32 -2.13
CA HIS A 124 -2.47 -0.78 -2.46
C HIS A 124 -3.49 0.37 -2.57
N ASN A 125 -4.72 0.03 -2.97
CA ASN A 125 -5.81 0.98 -3.22
C ASN A 125 -6.36 1.70 -1.98
N PHE A 126 -5.96 1.31 -0.77
CA PHE A 126 -6.59 1.81 0.46
C PHE A 126 -6.34 3.30 0.61
N GLU A 127 -5.09 3.75 0.51
CA GLU A 127 -4.70 5.15 0.70
C GLU A 127 -5.26 6.04 -0.41
N SER A 128 -5.18 5.60 -1.68
CA SER A 128 -5.69 6.39 -2.81
C SER A 128 -7.22 6.54 -2.77
N THR A 129 -7.94 5.54 -2.22
CA THR A 129 -9.39 5.64 -2.00
C THR A 129 -9.70 6.64 -0.89
N HIS A 130 -8.94 6.67 0.21
CA HIS A 130 -9.13 7.64 1.30
C HIS A 130 -8.86 9.07 0.87
N LEU A 131 -7.78 9.31 0.13
CA LEU A 131 -7.48 10.63 -0.42
C LEU A 131 -8.59 11.12 -1.36
N ARG A 132 -9.15 10.24 -2.20
CA ARG A 132 -10.33 10.58 -3.02
C ARG A 132 -11.53 10.93 -2.16
N LYS A 133 -11.88 10.10 -1.16
CA LYS A 133 -12.99 10.39 -0.24
C LYS A 133 -12.83 11.71 0.50
N LEU A 134 -11.62 12.09 0.91
CA LEU A 134 -11.36 13.40 1.53
C LEU A 134 -11.55 14.52 0.51
N SER A 135 -10.99 14.39 -0.69
CA SER A 135 -11.14 15.39 -1.75
C SER A 135 -12.61 15.60 -2.17
N GLU A 136 -13.42 14.55 -2.17
CA GLU A 136 -14.84 14.61 -2.49
C GLU A 136 -15.66 15.25 -1.38
N ARG A 137 -15.31 15.02 -0.10
CA ARG A 137 -16.04 15.53 1.06
C ARG A 137 -15.70 16.97 1.41
N HIS A 138 -14.41 17.31 1.37
CA HIS A 138 -13.86 18.57 1.90
C HIS A 138 -13.27 19.48 0.81
N GLY A 139 -13.29 19.03 -0.45
CA GLY A 139 -12.77 19.79 -1.59
C GLY A 139 -11.26 19.63 -1.80
N LEU A 140 -10.82 19.87 -3.03
CA LEU A 140 -9.42 19.87 -3.42
C LEU A 140 -9.24 20.78 -4.63
N GLU A 141 -8.38 21.78 -4.53
CA GLU A 141 -8.06 22.68 -5.64
C GLU A 141 -7.34 21.95 -6.77
N GLU A 142 -7.57 22.37 -8.02
CA GLU A 142 -7.07 21.63 -9.20
C GLU A 142 -5.53 21.52 -9.24
N GLY A 143 -4.80 22.56 -8.82
CA GLY A 143 -3.33 22.52 -8.74
C GLY A 143 -2.83 21.46 -7.76
N LEU A 144 -3.42 21.41 -6.56
CA LEU A 144 -3.10 20.39 -5.55
C LEU A 144 -3.60 19.00 -5.96
N ARG A 145 -4.69 18.90 -6.70
CA ARG A 145 -5.20 17.64 -7.26
C ARG A 145 -4.16 16.99 -8.17
N VAL A 146 -3.62 17.74 -9.13
CA VAL A 146 -2.56 17.27 -10.03
C VAL A 146 -1.32 16.90 -9.21
N LYS A 147 -0.89 17.78 -8.29
CA LYS A 147 0.28 17.54 -7.43
C LYS A 147 0.16 16.28 -6.59
N LEU A 148 -1.03 15.98 -6.06
CA LEU A 148 -1.27 14.78 -5.27
C LEU A 148 -1.41 13.54 -6.15
N PHE A 149 -2.43 13.49 -7.01
CA PHE A 149 -2.84 12.25 -7.67
C PHE A 149 -1.93 11.83 -8.83
N ASP A 150 -1.32 12.76 -9.56
CA ASP A 150 -0.42 12.41 -10.68
C ASP A 150 0.96 11.95 -10.18
N ASN A 151 1.28 12.23 -8.92
CA ASN A 151 2.52 11.80 -8.28
C ASN A 151 2.36 10.52 -7.44
N LEU A 152 1.16 9.92 -7.36
CA LEU A 152 0.91 8.67 -6.65
C LEU A 152 1.45 7.46 -7.43
N ILE A 153 2.23 6.62 -6.75
CA ILE A 153 2.72 5.34 -7.26
C ILE A 153 2.31 4.22 -6.31
N ASP A 154 1.52 3.28 -6.84
CA ASP A 154 1.11 2.08 -6.11
C ASP A 154 2.22 1.02 -6.11
N LEU A 155 2.94 0.90 -4.98
CA LEU A 155 4.00 -0.09 -4.83
C LEU A 155 3.49 -1.53 -4.83
N HIS A 156 2.24 -1.78 -4.45
CA HIS A 156 1.67 -3.12 -4.49
C HIS A 156 1.52 -3.59 -5.94
N SER A 157 0.98 -2.73 -6.81
CA SER A 157 0.86 -3.02 -8.24
C SER A 157 2.22 -3.18 -8.90
N VAL A 158 3.18 -2.29 -8.59
CA VAL A 158 4.57 -2.42 -9.07
C VAL A 158 5.15 -3.77 -8.63
N LEU A 159 5.09 -4.10 -7.34
CA LEU A 159 5.68 -5.33 -6.82
C LEU A 159 5.11 -6.59 -7.50
N LYS A 160 3.78 -6.68 -7.66
CA LYS A 160 3.12 -7.82 -8.30
C LYS A 160 3.47 -7.99 -9.78
N GLN A 161 3.91 -6.93 -10.45
CA GLN A 161 4.36 -7.00 -11.84
C GLN A 161 5.81 -7.51 -11.97
N PHE A 162 6.65 -7.26 -10.97
CA PHE A 162 8.10 -7.50 -11.09
C PHE A 162 8.64 -8.66 -10.25
N ALA A 163 7.91 -9.12 -9.23
CA ALA A 163 8.39 -10.15 -8.31
C ALA A 163 7.31 -11.16 -7.93
N VAL A 164 7.71 -12.42 -7.87
CA VAL A 164 7.00 -13.49 -7.16
C VAL A 164 7.72 -13.77 -5.86
N LEU A 165 7.09 -13.40 -4.75
CA LEU A 165 7.60 -13.56 -3.40
C LEU A 165 7.02 -14.82 -2.72
N PRO A 166 7.78 -15.48 -1.83
CA PRO A 166 7.35 -16.65 -1.08
C PRO A 166 6.49 -16.24 0.13
N VAL A 167 5.36 -15.60 -0.15
CA VAL A 167 4.43 -15.08 0.86
C VAL A 167 3.00 -15.54 0.57
N TYR A 168 2.22 -15.79 1.62
CA TYR A 168 0.81 -16.20 1.49
C TYR A 168 -0.10 -15.06 1.03
N SER A 169 0.30 -13.81 1.27
CA SER A 169 -0.42 -12.63 0.80
C SER A 169 0.55 -11.52 0.42
N TYR A 170 0.14 -10.69 -0.52
CA TYR A 170 0.85 -9.47 -0.91
C TYR A 170 0.43 -8.26 -0.07
N GLY A 171 -0.22 -8.45 1.07
CA GLY A 171 -0.47 -7.35 2.01
C GLY A 171 0.84 -6.78 2.54
N LEU A 172 0.87 -5.48 2.83
CA LEU A 172 2.09 -4.76 3.23
C LEU A 172 2.86 -5.49 4.33
N LYS A 173 2.16 -5.89 5.40
CA LYS A 173 2.76 -6.61 6.54
C LYS A 173 3.41 -7.92 6.17
N SER A 174 2.81 -8.68 5.26
CA SER A 174 3.35 -9.97 4.81
C SER A 174 4.62 -9.76 3.98
N VAL A 175 4.56 -8.83 3.03
CA VAL A 175 5.66 -8.50 2.12
C VAL A 175 6.84 -7.87 2.86
N ALA A 176 6.60 -6.81 3.64
CA ALA A 176 7.67 -6.10 4.34
C ALA A 176 8.34 -6.98 5.41
N LYS A 177 7.60 -7.86 6.10
CA LYS A 177 8.19 -8.86 7.00
C LYS A 177 9.11 -9.83 6.29
N TRP A 178 8.72 -10.31 5.11
CA TRP A 178 9.59 -11.16 4.30
C TRP A 178 10.87 -10.43 3.89
N MET A 179 10.79 -9.12 3.66
CA MET A 179 11.93 -8.23 3.40
C MET A 179 12.72 -7.83 4.67
N GLY A 180 12.39 -8.38 5.83
CA GLY A 180 13.11 -8.15 7.09
C GLY A 180 12.64 -6.94 7.91
N PHE A 181 11.57 -6.25 7.50
CA PHE A 181 10.98 -5.16 8.28
C PHE A 181 10.08 -5.70 9.40
N SER A 182 10.13 -5.05 10.57
CA SER A 182 9.29 -5.39 11.72
C SER A 182 8.62 -4.14 12.28
N TRP A 183 7.31 -4.23 12.49
CA TRP A 183 6.55 -3.25 13.27
C TRP A 183 7.02 -3.27 14.73
N ARG A 184 7.00 -2.11 15.38
CA ARG A 184 7.27 -1.94 16.80
C ARG A 184 6.30 -2.79 17.61
N GLU A 185 5.01 -2.65 17.31
CA GLU A 185 3.99 -3.45 17.98
C GLU A 185 3.78 -4.84 17.39
N LYS A 186 3.82 -5.84 18.28
CA LYS A 186 3.67 -7.24 17.88
C LYS A 186 2.20 -7.57 17.74
N GLY A 187 1.82 -8.06 16.56
CA GLY A 187 0.46 -8.51 16.30
C GLY A 187 -0.53 -7.41 15.90
N SER A 188 -0.10 -6.13 15.85
CA SER A 188 -0.91 -5.01 15.37
C SER A 188 -1.33 -5.20 13.90
N ASP A 189 -2.61 -5.09 13.60
CA ASP A 189 -3.11 -5.07 12.23
C ASP A 189 -4.00 -3.85 12.00
N ALA A 190 -4.53 -3.71 10.79
CA ALA A 190 -5.41 -2.59 10.46
C ALA A 190 -6.62 -2.48 11.42
N ALA A 191 -7.15 -3.61 11.89
CA ALA A 191 -8.29 -3.63 12.82
C ALA A 191 -7.91 -3.09 14.20
N MET A 192 -6.70 -3.37 14.68
CA MET A 192 -6.20 -2.80 15.94
C MET A 192 -6.11 -1.28 15.89
N SER A 193 -5.69 -0.69 14.77
CA SER A 193 -5.63 0.77 14.62
C SER A 193 -7.01 1.42 14.76
N MET A 194 -8.05 0.80 14.19
CA MET A 194 -9.43 1.29 14.30
C MET A 194 -9.92 1.19 15.76
N LEU A 195 -9.67 0.04 16.39
CA LEU A 195 -10.04 -0.18 17.79
C LEU A 195 -9.38 0.85 18.72
N TRP A 196 -8.11 1.19 18.49
CA TRP A 196 -7.43 2.21 19.29
C TRP A 196 -8.07 3.59 19.13
N PHE A 197 -8.50 3.97 17.94
CA PHE A 197 -9.21 5.24 17.77
C PHE A 197 -10.58 5.23 18.49
N ASP A 198 -11.34 4.14 18.41
CA ASP A 198 -12.60 4.00 19.15
C ASP A 198 -12.37 4.04 20.67
N LEU A 199 -11.27 3.46 21.16
CA LEU A 199 -10.87 3.53 22.56
C LEU A 199 -10.45 4.96 22.96
N TRP A 200 -9.75 5.69 22.09
CA TRP A 200 -9.47 7.11 22.31
C TRP A 200 -10.75 7.93 22.46
N LEU A 201 -11.71 7.78 21.53
CA LEU A 201 -12.97 8.53 21.57
C LEU A 201 -13.82 8.21 22.80
N SER A 202 -13.85 6.94 23.22
CA SER A 202 -14.67 6.49 24.35
C SER A 202 -14.06 6.74 25.73
N THR A 203 -12.73 6.72 25.83
CA THR A 203 -12.02 6.82 27.12
C THR A 203 -11.32 8.16 27.34
N GLY A 204 -10.97 8.87 26.27
CA GLY A 204 -10.10 10.04 26.33
C GLY A 204 -8.65 9.71 26.70
N ASP A 205 -8.25 8.43 26.71
CA ASP A 205 -6.89 8.02 27.05
C ASP A 205 -5.98 8.11 25.82
N ARG A 206 -5.10 9.13 25.82
CA ARG A 206 -4.28 9.51 24.66
C ARG A 206 -3.32 8.41 24.20
N LYS A 207 -3.00 7.45 25.07
CA LYS A 207 -2.16 6.30 24.70
C LYS A 207 -2.70 5.55 23.47
N TYR A 208 -4.02 5.49 23.30
CA TYR A 208 -4.60 4.77 22.16
C TYR A 208 -4.41 5.53 20.84
N LEU A 209 -4.55 6.86 20.87
CA LEU A 209 -4.24 7.69 19.70
C LEU A 209 -2.76 7.58 19.34
N GLU A 210 -1.87 7.58 20.35
CA GLU A 210 -0.42 7.40 20.16
C GLU A 210 -0.08 6.04 19.55
N LEU A 211 -0.73 4.95 19.97
CA LEU A 211 -0.58 3.62 19.36
C LEU A 211 -1.00 3.60 17.89
N ALA A 212 -2.11 4.28 17.55
CA ALA A 212 -2.57 4.39 16.16
C ALA A 212 -1.56 5.18 15.29
N VAL A 213 -1.02 6.27 15.83
CA VAL A 213 0.03 7.08 15.16
C VAL A 213 1.31 6.27 14.97
N GLU A 214 1.76 5.54 16.00
CA GLU A 214 2.95 4.71 15.94
C GLU A 214 2.82 3.62 14.86
N TYR A 215 1.68 2.94 14.85
CA TYR A 215 1.40 1.89 13.89
C TYR A 215 1.27 2.44 12.45
N ASN A 216 0.77 3.66 12.27
CA ASN A 216 0.78 4.33 10.97
C ASN A 216 2.19 4.69 10.50
N GLU A 217 3.03 5.21 11.39
CA GLU A 217 4.43 5.48 11.07
C GLU A 217 5.15 4.19 10.64
N ASP A 218 4.89 3.07 11.31
CA ASP A 218 5.44 1.77 10.91
C ASP A 218 4.96 1.33 9.53
N ASP A 219 3.71 1.60 9.13
CA ASP A 219 3.24 1.32 7.78
C ASP A 219 3.93 2.19 6.73
N CYS A 220 4.20 3.46 7.04
CA CYS A 220 4.98 4.33 6.16
C CYS A 220 6.41 3.79 5.98
N ARG A 221 7.05 3.37 7.08
CA ARG A 221 8.39 2.76 7.08
C ARG A 221 8.42 1.40 6.39
N GLY A 222 7.38 0.58 6.57
CA GLY A 222 7.21 -0.69 5.88
C GLY A 222 7.05 -0.50 4.37
N THR A 223 6.27 0.52 3.96
CA THR A 223 6.10 0.90 2.55
C THR A 223 7.43 1.33 1.93
N ARG A 224 8.22 2.11 2.68
CA ARG A 224 9.59 2.44 2.29
C ARG A 224 10.47 1.21 2.15
N ALA A 225 10.44 0.27 3.09
CA ALA A 225 11.22 -0.97 3.01
C ALA A 225 10.90 -1.75 1.72
N VAL A 226 9.62 -1.81 1.32
CA VAL A 226 9.23 -2.40 0.03
C VAL A 226 9.82 -1.63 -1.13
N ARG A 227 9.74 -0.29 -1.14
CA ARG A 227 10.33 0.54 -2.20
C ARG A 227 11.82 0.31 -2.32
N GLU A 228 12.53 0.28 -1.21
CA GLU A 228 13.97 0.06 -1.18
C GLU A 228 14.35 -1.33 -1.69
N TRP A 229 13.55 -2.35 -1.38
CA TRP A 229 13.75 -3.68 -1.94
C TRP A 229 13.51 -3.71 -3.45
N VAL A 230 12.46 -3.05 -3.95
CA VAL A 230 12.15 -2.98 -5.39
C VAL A 230 13.21 -2.16 -6.16
N GLY A 231 13.74 -1.09 -5.56
CA GLY A 231 14.69 -0.16 -6.19
C GLY A 231 16.16 -0.44 -5.90
N GLY A 232 16.48 -1.30 -4.95
CA GLY A 232 17.84 -1.61 -4.54
C GLY A 232 18.60 -2.46 -5.56
N PRO A 233 19.96 -2.54 -5.46
CA PRO A 233 20.74 -3.52 -6.20
C PRO A 233 20.21 -4.91 -5.84
N ARG A 234 19.61 -5.60 -6.80
CA ARG A 234 19.05 -6.92 -6.57
C ARG A 234 20.20 -7.87 -6.21
N TYR A 235 20.10 -8.46 -5.02
CA TYR A 235 21.06 -9.43 -4.54
C TYR A 235 21.20 -10.57 -5.56
N GLN A 236 22.37 -10.70 -6.17
CA GLN A 236 22.73 -11.86 -6.97
C GLN A 236 22.78 -13.07 -6.03
N SER A 237 21.94 -14.08 -6.30
CA SER A 237 22.05 -15.46 -5.82
C SER A 237 22.56 -15.65 -4.39
N ILE A 238 21.68 -16.02 -3.45
CA ILE A 238 22.16 -16.74 -2.26
C ILE A 238 22.69 -18.06 -2.80
N ARG A 239 24.02 -18.12 -2.96
CA ARG A 239 24.76 -19.31 -3.34
C ARG A 239 24.59 -20.35 -2.24
N GLU A 240 24.21 -21.54 -2.69
CA GLU A 240 24.73 -22.85 -2.29
C GLU A 240 25.25 -22.99 -0.85
N GLY A 241 24.52 -23.78 -0.08
CA GLY A 241 24.97 -24.54 1.07
C GLY A 241 24.16 -25.81 1.18
#